data_AF-A0A0M3KG65-F1
#
_entry.id   AF-A0A0M3KG65-F1
#
_cell.length_a   1.000
_cell.length_b   1.000
_cell.length_c   1.000
_cell.angle_alpha   90.00
_cell.angle_beta   90.00
_cell.angle_gamma   90.00
#
_symmetry.space_group_name_H-M   'P 1'
#
loop_
_entity.id
_entity.type
_entity.pdbx_description
1 polymer ?
#
loop_
_entity_poly.entity_id
_entity_poly.type
_entity_poly.pdbx_seq_one_letter_code
_entity_poly.pdbx_strand_id
1 'polypeptide(L)'
;LNTESELKMLNVIDMASGYLPVELSGTFCGGHAVPKGTTEHDQTNLIVNEMIPLIINEKNEGRLQTIENIDVFCEKGNFEVDSSRTILEAGKKAGLAINFHAEELNQIGGAEMGAEIGARAMSHLEKVSDNGIRAMQKSGTVAVLLPTTAYMLRLFPPPARKMIDSGVIVALGSDFNPNAYCYSMPMFTDAPRWEHIIYQFGGHNALIKHVVKNGNVVYSKQT
;
A
#
# COMPACT_ATOMS: atom_id res chain seq x y z
N LEU A 1 -5.56 18.09 4.40
CA LEU A 1 -6.35 17.01 4.97
C LEU A 1 -7.08 17.60 6.17
N ASN A 2 -8.39 17.42 6.26
CA ASN A 2 -9.21 17.84 7.40
C ASN A 2 -10.44 16.93 7.49
N THR A 3 -11.07 16.88 8.66
CA THR A 3 -12.14 15.94 8.98
C THR A 3 -13.31 16.00 8.00
N GLU A 4 -13.74 17.21 7.61
CA GLU A 4 -14.84 17.42 6.67
C GLU A 4 -14.54 16.82 5.30
N SER A 5 -13.33 17.06 4.77
CA SER A 5 -12.94 16.59 3.44
C SER A 5 -12.76 15.07 3.41
N GLU A 6 -12.15 14.49 4.45
CA GLU A 6 -11.98 13.05 4.58
C GLU A 6 -13.35 12.34 4.65
N LEU A 7 -14.25 12.81 5.51
CA LEU A 7 -15.61 12.26 5.60
C LEU A 7 -16.37 12.40 4.29
N LYS A 8 -16.24 13.52 3.58
CA LYS A 8 -16.88 13.70 2.28
C LYS A 8 -16.43 12.63 1.28
N MET A 9 -15.13 12.33 1.23
CA MET A 9 -14.60 11.28 0.34
C MET A 9 -15.13 9.89 0.72
N LEU A 10 -15.15 9.55 2.01
CA LEU A 10 -15.69 8.28 2.49
C LEU A 10 -17.18 8.13 2.16
N ASN A 11 -17.98 9.20 2.32
CA ASN A 11 -19.39 9.20 1.94
C ASN A 11 -19.58 8.97 0.44
N VAL A 12 -18.72 9.53 -0.42
CA VAL A 12 -18.79 9.29 -1.87
C VAL A 12 -18.50 7.82 -2.19
N ILE A 13 -17.50 7.21 -1.54
CA ILE A 13 -17.18 5.78 -1.71
C ILE A 13 -18.38 4.92 -1.29
N ASP A 14 -18.96 5.22 -0.12
CA ASP A 14 -20.10 4.45 0.41
C ASP A 14 -21.34 4.58 -0.48
N MET A 15 -21.66 5.78 -0.93
CA MET A 15 -22.76 6.00 -1.89
C MET A 15 -22.52 5.24 -3.20
N ALA A 16 -21.31 5.26 -3.74
CA ALA A 16 -20.97 4.62 -5.01
C ALA A 16 -21.26 3.11 -5.00
N SER A 17 -21.15 2.46 -3.83
CA SER A 17 -21.44 1.03 -3.68
C SER A 17 -22.90 0.67 -4.00
N GLY A 18 -23.83 1.61 -3.80
CA GLY A 18 -25.24 1.44 -4.15
C GLY A 18 -25.55 1.67 -5.64
N TYR A 19 -24.62 2.26 -6.40
CA TYR A 19 -24.81 2.61 -7.82
C TYR A 19 -24.06 1.70 -8.79
N LEU A 20 -23.02 0.99 -8.32
CA LEU A 20 -22.13 0.22 -9.17
C LEU A 20 -22.34 -1.29 -8.96
N PRO A 21 -22.27 -2.12 -10.02
CA PRO A 21 -22.37 -3.57 -9.92
C PRO A 21 -21.03 -4.20 -9.50
N VAL A 22 -20.28 -3.53 -8.61
CA VAL A 22 -19.00 -4.00 -8.09
C VAL A 22 -18.97 -3.81 -6.57
N GLU A 23 -18.33 -4.73 -5.88
CA GLU A 23 -18.08 -4.60 -4.45
C GLU A 23 -17.02 -3.51 -4.21
N LEU A 24 -17.27 -2.65 -3.23
CA LEU A 24 -16.33 -1.62 -2.79
C LEU A 24 -15.91 -1.91 -1.35
N SER A 25 -14.63 -2.19 -1.14
CA SER A 25 -13.98 -2.18 0.17
C SER A 25 -13.27 -0.85 0.35
N GLY A 26 -13.90 0.07 1.08
CA GLY A 26 -13.38 1.40 1.37
C GLY A 26 -12.27 1.41 2.40
N THR A 27 -11.38 2.38 2.27
CA THR A 27 -10.22 2.58 3.15
C THR A 27 -10.17 4.03 3.61
N PHE A 28 -10.09 4.25 4.91
CA PHE A 28 -9.81 5.56 5.49
C PHE A 28 -8.29 5.81 5.50
N CYS A 29 -7.83 6.72 4.64
CA CYS A 29 -6.42 7.11 4.54
C CYS A 29 -6.17 8.53 5.09
N GLY A 30 -6.53 8.74 6.36
CA GLY A 30 -6.32 10.05 7.02
C GLY A 30 -4.85 10.41 7.18
N GLY A 31 -3.96 9.41 7.25
CA GLY A 31 -2.52 9.56 7.36
C GLY A 31 -1.79 9.68 6.02
N HIS A 32 -2.39 10.27 4.98
CA HIS A 32 -1.77 10.32 3.65
C HIS A 32 -0.70 11.44 3.54
N ALA A 33 -0.91 12.59 4.17
CA ALA A 33 0.07 13.67 4.19
C ALA A 33 -0.10 14.59 5.41
N VAL A 34 1.00 15.14 5.91
CA VAL A 34 0.97 16.23 6.91
C VAL A 34 0.66 17.57 6.21
N PRO A 35 -0.51 18.21 6.44
CA PRO A 35 -0.84 19.49 5.82
C PRO A 35 0.11 20.62 6.23
N LYS A 36 0.34 21.57 5.31
CA LYS A 36 1.11 22.79 5.60
C LYS A 36 0.52 23.53 6.80
N GLY A 37 1.39 23.96 7.71
CA GLY A 37 0.98 24.68 8.92
C GLY A 37 0.56 23.78 10.08
N THR A 38 0.73 22.47 9.96
CA THR A 38 0.51 21.49 11.03
C THR A 38 1.74 20.62 11.22
N THR A 39 1.80 19.86 12.31
CA THR A 39 2.86 18.89 12.56
C THR A 39 2.34 17.46 12.44
N GLU A 40 3.23 16.51 12.23
CA GLU A 40 2.93 15.07 12.24
C GLU A 40 2.21 14.66 13.53
N HIS A 41 2.66 15.17 14.69
CA HIS A 41 2.04 14.95 15.99
C HIS A 41 0.60 15.48 16.05
N ASP A 42 0.37 16.71 15.58
CA ASP A 42 -0.97 17.31 15.61
C ASP A 42 -1.94 16.57 14.68
N GLN A 43 -1.46 16.15 13.50
CA GLN A 43 -2.25 15.34 12.57
C GLN A 43 -2.54 13.95 13.12
N THR A 44 -1.57 13.30 13.75
CA THR A 44 -1.76 12.02 14.44
C THR A 44 -2.86 12.14 15.49
N ASN A 45 -2.81 13.18 16.32
CA ASN A 45 -3.84 13.43 17.34
C ASN A 45 -5.21 13.72 16.73
N LEU A 46 -5.29 14.48 15.65
CA LEU A 46 -6.54 14.74 14.94
C LEU A 46 -7.16 13.45 14.39
N ILE A 47 -6.34 12.62 13.74
CA ILE A 47 -6.79 11.35 13.17
C ILE A 47 -7.30 10.41 14.27
N VAL A 48 -6.52 10.24 15.33
CA VAL A 48 -6.81 9.28 16.40
C VAL A 48 -7.98 9.72 17.28
N ASN A 49 -8.04 11.01 17.66
CA ASN A 49 -8.99 11.49 18.66
C ASN A 49 -10.26 12.09 18.06
N GLU A 50 -10.27 12.42 16.77
CA GLU A 50 -11.44 13.02 16.10
C GLU A 50 -11.93 12.18 14.92
N MET A 51 -11.09 11.94 13.91
CA MET A 51 -11.55 11.32 12.65
C MET A 51 -11.98 9.87 12.83
N ILE A 52 -11.16 9.03 13.48
CA ILE A 52 -11.49 7.62 13.70
C ILE A 52 -12.79 7.47 14.52
N PRO A 53 -12.96 8.11 15.70
CA PRO A 53 -14.20 8.05 16.45
C PRO A 53 -15.43 8.47 15.63
N LEU A 54 -15.29 9.53 14.83
CA LEU A 54 -16.37 10.02 14.00
C LEU A 54 -16.76 9.01 12.92
N ILE A 55 -15.78 8.41 12.21
CA ILE A 55 -16.04 7.35 11.22
C ILE A 55 -16.76 6.16 11.87
N ILE A 56 -16.35 5.75 13.07
CA ILE A 56 -17.03 4.65 13.78
C ILE A 56 -18.45 5.04 14.18
N ASN A 57 -18.70 6.28 14.59
CA ASN A 57 -20.05 6.74 14.88
C ASN A 57 -20.93 6.68 13.63
N GLU A 58 -20.43 7.17 12.48
CA GLU A 58 -21.14 7.08 11.20
C GLU A 58 -21.45 5.62 10.84
N LYS A 59 -20.48 4.71 11.03
CA LYS A 59 -20.67 3.24 10.85
C LYS A 59 -21.76 2.67 11.74
N ASN A 60 -21.79 3.04 13.01
CA ASN A 60 -22.81 2.57 13.97
C ASN A 60 -24.21 3.10 13.63
N GLU A 61 -24.29 4.29 13.03
CA GLU A 61 -25.55 4.86 12.55
C GLU A 61 -25.99 4.34 11.17
N GLY A 62 -25.30 3.31 10.64
CA GLY A 62 -25.63 2.69 9.36
C GLY A 62 -25.14 3.45 8.14
N ARG A 63 -24.29 4.48 8.32
CA ARG A 63 -23.58 5.20 7.25
C ARG A 63 -22.18 4.61 7.07
N LEU A 64 -21.49 4.83 5.95
CA LEU A 64 -20.10 4.36 5.75
C LEU A 64 -19.91 2.84 5.94
N GLN A 65 -20.90 2.03 5.54
CA GLN A 65 -20.88 0.58 5.77
C GLN A 65 -19.74 -0.11 5.02
N THR A 66 -19.37 0.42 3.85
CA THR A 66 -18.28 -0.08 3.01
C THR A 66 -16.87 0.23 3.52
N ILE A 67 -16.72 1.07 4.54
CA ILE A 67 -15.39 1.47 5.04
C ILE A 67 -14.85 0.38 5.98
N GLU A 68 -13.92 -0.43 5.49
CA GLU A 68 -13.41 -1.61 6.20
C GLU A 68 -11.96 -1.47 6.68
N ASN A 69 -11.21 -0.56 6.07
CA ASN A 69 -9.76 -0.49 6.25
C ASN A 69 -9.30 0.89 6.73
N ILE A 70 -8.11 0.92 7.32
CA ILE A 70 -7.35 2.13 7.66
C ILE A 70 -5.96 2.08 7.00
N ASP A 71 -5.50 3.25 6.57
CA ASP A 71 -4.26 3.45 5.83
C ASP A 71 -3.51 4.71 6.31
N VAL A 72 -2.20 4.65 6.19
CA VAL A 72 -1.23 5.71 6.46
C VAL A 72 -0.12 5.61 5.42
N PHE A 73 0.31 6.74 4.89
CA PHE A 73 1.54 6.81 4.11
C PHE A 73 2.76 6.87 5.03
N CYS A 74 3.23 5.67 5.42
CA CYS A 74 4.37 5.48 6.32
C CYS A 74 5.68 5.73 5.56
N GLU A 75 6.17 6.96 5.63
CA GLU A 75 7.30 7.44 4.83
C GLU A 75 8.06 8.55 5.54
N LYS A 76 9.38 8.58 5.33
CA LYS A 76 10.29 9.58 5.89
C LYS A 76 9.88 10.99 5.47
N GLY A 77 9.74 11.88 6.46
CA GLY A 77 9.32 13.25 6.22
C GLY A 77 7.82 13.40 5.95
N ASN A 78 7.03 12.34 6.16
CA ASN A 78 5.58 12.38 6.20
C ASN A 78 5.07 11.83 7.55
N PHE A 79 4.43 10.66 7.60
CA PHE A 79 4.18 9.94 8.84
C PHE A 79 5.29 8.91 9.04
N GLU A 80 6.12 9.08 10.07
CA GLU A 80 7.13 8.10 10.42
C GLU A 80 6.52 6.89 11.16
N VAL A 81 7.34 5.89 11.47
CA VAL A 81 6.89 4.58 11.97
C VAL A 81 6.06 4.70 13.25
N ASP A 82 6.45 5.56 14.19
CA ASP A 82 5.78 5.69 15.49
C ASP A 82 4.37 6.31 15.36
N SER A 83 4.25 7.37 14.57
CA SER A 83 2.95 7.99 14.28
C SER A 83 2.05 7.06 13.48
N SER A 84 2.62 6.39 12.47
CA SER A 84 1.91 5.39 11.67
C SER A 84 1.38 4.25 12.55
N ARG A 85 2.21 3.69 13.43
CA ARG A 85 1.79 2.67 14.40
C ARG A 85 0.63 3.16 15.26
N THR A 86 0.73 4.39 15.78
CA THR A 86 -0.29 4.99 16.65
C THR A 86 -1.65 5.07 15.94
N ILE A 87 -1.66 5.57 14.70
CA ILE A 87 -2.88 5.69 13.88
C ILE A 87 -3.45 4.31 13.54
N LEU A 88 -2.62 3.39 13.05
CA LEU A 88 -3.05 2.07 12.59
C LEU A 88 -3.57 1.21 13.75
N GLU A 89 -2.95 1.27 14.93
CA GLU A 89 -3.45 0.59 16.13
C GLU A 89 -4.78 1.19 16.62
N ALA A 90 -4.97 2.50 16.51
CA ALA A 90 -6.25 3.13 16.84
C ALA A 90 -7.36 2.64 15.90
N GLY A 91 -7.10 2.60 14.59
CA GLY A 91 -8.04 2.06 13.60
C GLY A 91 -8.34 0.58 13.85
N LYS A 92 -7.33 -0.22 14.17
CA LYS A 92 -7.49 -1.63 14.53
C LYS A 92 -8.36 -1.82 15.77
N LYS A 93 -8.13 -1.05 16.84
CA LYS A 93 -8.96 -1.06 18.06
C LYS A 93 -10.41 -0.67 17.77
N ALA A 94 -10.61 0.20 16.78
CA ALA A 94 -11.90 0.63 16.27
C ALA A 94 -12.58 -0.38 15.31
N GLY A 95 -11.92 -1.51 15.00
CA GLY A 95 -12.46 -2.58 14.15
C GLY A 95 -12.14 -2.44 12.66
N LEU A 96 -11.30 -1.48 12.27
CA LEU A 96 -10.81 -1.35 10.89
C LEU A 96 -9.60 -2.26 10.66
N ALA A 97 -9.49 -2.82 9.46
CA ALA A 97 -8.33 -3.59 9.08
C ALA A 97 -7.18 -2.70 8.61
N ILE A 98 -5.97 -3.02 9.04
CA ILE A 98 -4.77 -2.27 8.65
C ILE A 98 -4.38 -2.66 7.22
N ASN A 99 -4.47 -1.72 6.29
CA ASN A 99 -4.00 -1.84 4.92
C ASN A 99 -3.32 -0.52 4.55
N PHE A 100 -1.99 -0.49 4.49
CA PHE A 100 -1.28 0.79 4.41
C PHE A 100 -0.09 0.83 3.46
N HIS A 101 0.34 2.04 3.11
CA HIS A 101 1.50 2.27 2.24
C HIS A 101 2.80 2.15 3.05
N ALA A 102 3.72 1.30 2.61
CA ALA A 102 4.97 1.07 3.31
C ALA A 102 6.15 0.97 2.33
N GLU A 103 7.28 1.58 2.71
CA GLU A 103 8.58 1.43 2.04
C GLU A 103 8.55 1.78 0.53
N GLU A 104 7.81 2.82 0.13
CA GLU A 104 7.76 3.28 -1.26
C GLU A 104 9.07 3.96 -1.70
N LEU A 105 9.55 4.92 -0.91
CA LEU A 105 10.70 5.76 -1.28
C LEU A 105 11.91 5.51 -0.39
N ASN A 106 11.71 5.28 0.90
CA ASN A 106 12.78 4.99 1.86
C ASN A 106 12.50 3.68 2.62
N GLN A 107 13.57 3.06 3.11
CA GLN A 107 13.49 1.91 4.02
C GLN A 107 13.49 2.43 5.47
N ILE A 108 12.33 2.53 6.11
CA ILE A 108 12.18 3.09 7.48
C ILE A 108 11.72 2.09 8.53
N GLY A 109 11.35 0.87 8.15
CA GLY A 109 10.90 -0.18 9.08
C GLY A 109 9.37 -0.25 9.22
N GLY A 110 8.64 0.34 8.27
CA GLY A 110 7.19 0.25 8.18
C GLY A 110 6.73 -1.19 7.92
N ALA A 111 7.46 -1.98 7.12
CA ALA A 111 7.09 -3.36 6.84
C ALA A 111 7.16 -4.26 8.08
N GLU A 112 8.24 -4.12 8.87
CA GLU A 112 8.43 -4.81 10.13
C GLU A 112 7.35 -4.42 11.15
N MET A 113 7.08 -3.12 11.30
CA MET A 113 6.04 -2.60 12.18
C MET A 113 4.66 -3.12 11.78
N GLY A 114 4.30 -3.05 10.49
CA GLY A 114 3.02 -3.50 9.97
C GLY A 114 2.79 -4.98 10.24
N ALA A 115 3.80 -5.82 9.99
CA ALA A 115 3.74 -7.24 10.30
C ALA A 115 3.56 -7.51 11.81
N GLU A 116 4.25 -6.75 12.68
CA GLU A 116 4.15 -6.85 14.13
C GLU A 116 2.73 -6.55 14.64
N ILE A 117 2.11 -5.48 14.15
CA ILE A 117 0.75 -5.07 14.57
C ILE A 117 -0.36 -5.82 13.81
N GLY A 118 -0.01 -6.79 12.97
CA GLY A 118 -0.97 -7.64 12.26
C GLY A 118 -1.69 -6.92 11.12
N ALA A 119 -0.93 -6.19 10.30
CA ALA A 119 -1.43 -5.61 9.05
C ALA A 119 -1.99 -6.71 8.13
N ARG A 120 -3.17 -6.44 7.56
CA ARG A 120 -3.78 -7.30 6.53
C ARG A 120 -2.96 -7.22 5.25
N ALA A 121 -2.58 -6.01 4.85
CA ALA A 121 -1.84 -5.75 3.64
C ALA A 121 -0.91 -4.53 3.79
N MET A 122 0.15 -4.53 2.98
CA MET A 122 1.04 -3.39 2.80
C MET A 122 1.31 -3.18 1.32
N SER A 123 1.15 -1.94 0.87
CA SER A 123 1.32 -1.55 -0.53
C SER A 123 2.72 -0.99 -0.80
N HIS A 124 3.11 -0.90 -2.08
CA HIS A 124 4.40 -0.39 -2.57
C HIS A 124 5.57 -1.36 -2.40
N LEU A 125 6.30 -1.26 -1.29
CA LEU A 125 7.40 -2.14 -0.89
C LEU A 125 8.64 -2.11 -1.80
N GLU A 126 8.86 -1.04 -2.58
CA GLU A 126 10.04 -0.83 -3.41
C GLU A 126 11.35 -0.89 -2.61
N LYS A 127 11.31 -0.41 -1.36
CA LYS A 127 12.45 -0.35 -0.42
C LYS A 127 12.36 -1.34 0.73
N VAL A 128 11.48 -2.33 0.65
CA VAL A 128 11.32 -3.33 1.71
C VAL A 128 12.63 -4.03 2.04
N SER A 129 12.87 -4.22 3.33
CA SER A 129 14.05 -4.93 3.81
C SER A 129 13.85 -6.45 3.80
N ASP A 130 14.95 -7.21 3.88
CA ASP A 130 14.90 -8.66 4.06
C ASP A 130 14.23 -9.08 5.38
N ASN A 131 14.34 -8.24 6.42
CA ASN A 131 13.62 -8.46 7.67
C ASN A 131 12.13 -8.21 7.47
N GLY A 132 11.74 -7.17 6.73
CA GLY A 132 10.35 -6.86 6.37
C GLY A 132 9.70 -8.02 5.61
N ILE A 133 10.37 -8.57 4.57
CA ILE A 133 9.87 -9.73 3.82
C ILE A 133 9.64 -10.94 4.75
N ARG A 134 10.60 -11.25 5.64
CA ARG A 134 10.45 -12.33 6.61
C ARG A 134 9.33 -12.08 7.61
N ALA A 135 9.17 -10.85 8.07
CA ALA A 135 8.12 -10.47 9.01
C ALA A 135 6.74 -10.64 8.37
N MET A 136 6.57 -10.14 7.14
CA MET A 136 5.34 -10.29 6.35
C MET A 136 4.97 -11.76 6.10
N GLN A 137 5.95 -12.59 5.73
CA GLN A 137 5.76 -14.03 5.56
C GLN A 137 5.22 -14.66 6.85
N LYS A 138 5.83 -14.32 7.99
CA LYS A 138 5.46 -14.89 9.29
C LYS A 138 4.09 -14.40 9.78
N SER A 139 3.74 -13.14 9.55
CA SER A 139 2.45 -12.56 9.95
C SER A 139 1.30 -12.94 9.01
N GLY A 140 1.60 -13.40 7.80
CA GLY A 140 0.61 -13.61 6.75
C GLY A 140 0.13 -12.30 6.11
N THR A 141 0.87 -11.21 6.25
CA THR A 141 0.54 -9.91 5.63
C THR A 141 0.74 -9.98 4.12
N VAL A 142 -0.24 -9.48 3.37
CA VAL A 142 -0.21 -9.44 1.90
C VAL A 142 0.66 -8.28 1.42
N ALA A 143 1.55 -8.54 0.46
CA ALA A 143 2.26 -7.52 -0.30
C ALA A 143 1.41 -7.09 -1.50
N VAL A 144 0.95 -5.84 -1.54
CA VAL A 144 0.20 -5.27 -2.66
C VAL A 144 1.16 -4.46 -3.53
N LEU A 145 1.54 -5.02 -4.67
CA LEU A 145 2.51 -4.38 -5.56
C LEU A 145 1.80 -3.50 -6.58
N LEU A 146 2.34 -2.29 -6.76
CA LEU A 146 1.70 -1.20 -7.51
C LEU A 146 2.53 -0.83 -8.76
N PRO A 147 2.49 -1.66 -9.82
CA PRO A 147 3.40 -1.52 -10.96
C PRO A 147 3.23 -0.24 -11.77
N THR A 148 2.01 0.31 -11.82
CA THR A 148 1.75 1.60 -12.46
C THR A 148 2.61 2.70 -11.83
N THR A 149 2.62 2.79 -10.51
CA THR A 149 3.26 3.88 -9.79
C THR A 149 4.76 3.82 -9.94
N ALA A 150 5.37 2.65 -9.75
CA ALA A 150 6.80 2.50 -9.99
C ALA A 150 7.18 2.82 -11.45
N TYR A 151 6.33 2.45 -12.42
CA TYR A 151 6.58 2.79 -13.82
C TYR A 151 6.48 4.29 -14.08
N MET A 152 5.39 4.93 -13.68
CA MET A 152 5.13 6.35 -13.93
C MET A 152 6.12 7.25 -13.20
N LEU A 153 6.46 6.91 -11.95
CA LEU A 153 7.42 7.65 -11.12
C LEU A 153 8.87 7.22 -11.36
N ARG A 154 9.11 6.24 -12.24
CA ARG A 154 10.44 5.68 -12.57
C ARG A 154 11.19 5.18 -11.32
N LEU A 155 10.46 4.58 -10.39
CA LEU A 155 11.03 3.95 -9.20
C LEU A 155 11.68 2.62 -9.57
N PHE A 156 12.52 2.14 -8.66
CA PHE A 156 13.02 0.77 -8.75
C PHE A 156 11.89 -0.18 -8.34
N PRO A 157 11.58 -1.24 -9.10
CA PRO A 157 10.47 -2.12 -8.76
C PRO A 157 10.71 -2.84 -7.42
N PRO A 158 9.65 -3.16 -6.65
CA PRO A 158 9.76 -3.99 -5.46
C PRO A 158 10.34 -5.37 -5.79
N PRO A 159 11.01 -6.03 -4.84
CA PRO A 159 11.65 -7.33 -5.04
C PRO A 159 10.62 -8.48 -5.05
N ALA A 160 9.65 -8.41 -5.96
CA ALA A 160 8.47 -9.26 -6.01
C ALA A 160 8.79 -10.76 -6.10
N ARG A 161 9.78 -11.15 -6.93
CA ARG A 161 10.24 -12.55 -6.99
C ARG A 161 10.77 -13.04 -5.64
N LYS A 162 11.55 -12.20 -4.94
CA LYS A 162 12.07 -12.54 -3.62
C LYS A 162 10.94 -12.71 -2.59
N MET A 163 9.91 -11.87 -2.65
CA MET A 163 8.71 -12.01 -1.80
C MET A 163 8.00 -13.34 -2.06
N ILE A 164 7.73 -13.65 -3.33
CA ILE A 164 7.06 -14.90 -3.74
C ILE A 164 7.87 -16.12 -3.30
N ASP A 165 9.17 -16.13 -3.58
CA ASP A 165 10.06 -17.25 -3.25
C ASP A 165 10.24 -17.41 -1.73
N SER A 166 10.07 -16.33 -0.97
CA SER A 166 10.05 -16.37 0.51
C SER A 166 8.70 -16.82 1.07
N GLY A 167 7.65 -16.97 0.24
CA GLY A 167 6.32 -17.39 0.67
C GLY A 167 5.40 -16.27 1.12
N VAL A 168 5.71 -15.00 0.81
CA VAL A 168 4.79 -13.87 1.01
C VAL A 168 3.65 -13.94 0.01
N ILE A 169 2.42 -13.68 0.46
CA ILE A 169 1.26 -13.55 -0.42
C ILE A 169 1.40 -12.23 -1.19
N VAL A 170 1.36 -12.29 -2.52
CA VAL A 170 1.49 -11.11 -3.38
C VAL A 170 0.20 -10.86 -4.13
N ALA A 171 -0.29 -9.62 -4.06
CA ALA A 171 -1.41 -9.08 -4.81
C ALA A 171 -0.94 -7.91 -5.69
N LEU A 172 -1.77 -7.51 -6.66
CA LEU A 172 -1.52 -6.40 -7.56
C LEU A 172 -2.63 -5.35 -7.45
N GLY A 173 -2.26 -4.08 -7.56
CA GLY A 173 -3.19 -2.97 -7.71
C GLY A 173 -2.73 -1.99 -8.79
N SER A 174 -3.67 -1.29 -9.44
CA SER A 174 -3.32 -0.27 -10.44
C SER A 174 -2.76 0.99 -9.81
N ASP A 175 -3.05 1.21 -8.51
CA ASP A 175 -2.83 2.46 -7.80
C ASP A 175 -3.34 3.68 -8.60
N PHE A 176 -4.61 3.61 -9.02
CA PHE A 176 -5.20 4.71 -9.74
C PHE A 176 -5.31 5.94 -8.82
N ASN A 177 -4.46 6.93 -9.06
CA ASN A 177 -4.46 8.19 -8.33
C ASN A 177 -4.00 9.35 -9.24
N PRO A 178 -4.11 10.62 -8.80
CA PRO A 178 -3.73 11.77 -9.63
C PRO A 178 -2.26 11.80 -10.09
N ASN A 179 -1.35 11.16 -9.35
CA ASN A 179 0.07 11.05 -9.70
C ASN A 179 0.34 9.83 -10.61
N ALA A 180 -0.40 8.74 -10.40
CA ALA A 180 -0.36 7.50 -11.17
C ALA A 180 -1.68 7.25 -11.91
N TYR A 181 -1.95 8.07 -12.91
CA TYR A 181 -3.23 8.10 -13.63
C TYR A 181 -3.38 6.92 -14.62
N CYS A 182 -3.62 5.71 -14.10
CA CYS A 182 -3.93 4.52 -14.89
C CYS A 182 -5.17 3.78 -14.38
N TYR A 183 -6.19 3.73 -15.22
CA TYR A 183 -7.44 2.99 -14.95
C TYR A 183 -7.37 1.49 -15.29
N SER A 184 -6.28 1.04 -15.91
CA SER A 184 -6.22 -0.26 -16.57
C SER A 184 -5.40 -1.25 -15.74
N MET A 185 -6.07 -2.14 -15.01
CA MET A 185 -5.43 -3.35 -14.47
C MET A 185 -4.79 -4.20 -15.59
N PRO A 186 -5.44 -4.44 -16.75
CA PRO A 186 -4.86 -5.20 -17.85
C PRO A 186 -3.53 -4.69 -18.37
N MET A 187 -3.27 -3.37 -18.27
CA MET A 187 -1.98 -2.80 -18.68
C MET A 187 -0.79 -3.49 -18.02
N PHE A 188 -0.96 -4.04 -16.82
CA PHE A 188 0.10 -4.73 -16.08
C PHE A 188 -0.16 -6.23 -15.86
N THR A 189 -1.41 -6.70 -15.93
CA THR A 189 -1.70 -8.15 -15.84
C THR A 189 -1.55 -8.87 -17.17
N ASP A 190 -1.80 -8.19 -18.29
CA ASP A 190 -1.73 -8.73 -19.67
C ASP A 190 -0.57 -8.15 -20.48
N ALA A 191 0.34 -7.43 -19.82
CA ALA A 191 1.45 -6.75 -20.48
C ALA A 191 2.36 -7.74 -21.23
N PRO A 192 2.70 -7.51 -22.51
CA PRO A 192 3.56 -8.41 -23.26
C PRO A 192 5.01 -8.41 -22.73
N ARG A 193 5.26 -9.37 -21.82
CA ARG A 193 6.54 -9.92 -21.36
C ARG A 193 7.52 -8.98 -20.63
N TRP A 194 7.79 -7.75 -21.05
CA TRP A 194 8.91 -6.98 -20.45
C TRP A 194 8.57 -6.38 -19.08
N GLU A 195 7.32 -6.02 -18.84
CA GLU A 195 6.83 -5.51 -17.56
C GLU A 195 6.82 -6.64 -16.51
N HIS A 196 6.45 -7.86 -16.92
CA HIS A 196 6.61 -9.07 -16.08
C HIS A 196 8.08 -9.43 -15.85
N ILE A 197 9.02 -8.96 -16.68
CA ILE A 197 10.46 -9.09 -16.43
C ILE A 197 10.90 -8.08 -15.37
N ILE A 198 10.36 -6.86 -15.36
CA ILE A 198 10.67 -5.85 -14.35
C ILE A 198 10.26 -6.33 -12.96
N TYR A 199 9.03 -6.83 -12.84
CA TYR A 199 8.52 -7.37 -11.58
C TYR A 199 8.81 -8.85 -11.38
N GLN A 200 9.37 -9.51 -12.37
CA GLN A 200 9.72 -10.92 -12.31
C GLN A 200 8.55 -11.87 -11.93
N PHE A 201 7.30 -11.52 -12.26
CA PHE A 201 6.12 -12.32 -11.89
C PHE A 201 6.02 -13.66 -12.65
N GLY A 202 6.38 -13.68 -13.93
CA GLY A 202 6.36 -14.91 -14.73
C GLY A 202 7.57 -15.82 -14.50
N GLY A 203 7.57 -17.04 -15.04
CA GLY A 203 8.74 -17.94 -15.05
C GLY A 203 9.87 -17.54 -16.01
N HIS A 204 10.06 -16.24 -16.28
CA HIS A 204 11.07 -15.72 -17.23
C HIS A 204 12.50 -16.15 -16.84
N ASN A 205 12.79 -16.37 -15.55
CA ASN A 205 14.04 -16.97 -15.08
C ASN A 205 14.28 -18.40 -15.62
N ALA A 206 13.27 -19.12 -16.13
CA ALA A 206 13.46 -20.38 -16.85
C ALA A 206 14.03 -20.17 -18.27
N LEU A 207 13.77 -19.02 -18.88
CA LEU A 207 14.09 -18.74 -20.29
C LEU A 207 15.29 -17.80 -20.45
N ILE A 208 15.47 -16.85 -19.53
CA ILE A 208 16.49 -15.80 -19.63
C ILE A 208 17.71 -16.19 -18.79
N LYS A 209 18.82 -16.50 -19.46
CA LYS A 209 20.10 -16.84 -18.81
C LYS A 209 20.97 -15.62 -18.52
N HIS A 210 20.95 -14.63 -19.41
CA HIS A 210 21.74 -13.41 -19.30
C HIS A 210 20.91 -12.19 -19.73
N VAL A 211 21.09 -11.05 -19.07
CA VAL A 211 20.57 -9.74 -19.53
C VAL A 211 21.77 -8.85 -19.84
N VAL A 212 21.78 -8.25 -21.04
CA VAL A 212 22.85 -7.35 -21.49
C VAL A 212 22.30 -5.93 -21.60
N LYS A 213 22.96 -4.96 -20.95
CA LYS A 213 22.63 -3.53 -21.01
C LYS A 213 23.91 -2.74 -21.32
N ASN A 214 23.86 -1.93 -22.38
CA ASN A 214 25.02 -1.17 -22.88
C ASN A 214 26.28 -2.04 -23.11
N GLY A 215 26.08 -3.25 -23.65
CA GLY A 215 27.16 -4.21 -23.91
C GLY A 215 27.64 -4.99 -22.68
N ASN A 216 27.17 -4.68 -21.47
CA ASN A 216 27.56 -5.36 -20.24
C ASN A 216 26.49 -6.36 -19.79
N VAL A 217 26.91 -7.55 -19.35
CA VAL A 217 26.00 -8.50 -18.71
C VAL A 217 25.66 -7.96 -17.31
N VAL A 218 24.41 -7.55 -17.12
CA VAL A 218 23.91 -6.97 -15.85
C VAL A 218 23.13 -7.97 -15.00
N TYR A 219 22.78 -9.12 -15.55
CA TYR A 219 22.19 -10.25 -14.83
C TYR A 219 22.68 -11.55 -15.46
N SER A 220 23.03 -12.53 -14.63
CA SER A 220 23.25 -13.91 -15.05
C SER A 220 22.55 -14.84 -14.07
N LYS A 221 21.79 -15.79 -14.62
CA LYS A 221 21.15 -16.83 -13.83
C LYS A 221 22.23 -17.73 -13.22
N GLN A 222 22.27 -17.80 -11.88
CA GLN A 222 23.10 -18.78 -11.19
C GLN A 222 22.44 -20.16 -11.33
N THR A 223 23.20 -21.13 -11.84
CA THR A 223 22.81 -22.54 -12.00
C THR A 223 22.85 -23.29 -10.69
#